data_AF-A0A525VSW9-F1
#
_entry.id   AF-A0A525VSW9-F1
#
_cell.length_a   1.000
_cell.length_b   1.000
_cell.length_c   1.000
_cell.angle_alpha   90.00
_cell.angle_beta   90.00
_cell.angle_gamma   90.00
#
_symmetry.space_group_name_H-M   'P 1'
#
loop_
_entity.id
_entity.type
_entity.pdbx_description
1 polymer ?
#
loop_
_entity_poly.entity_id
_entity_poly.type
_entity_poly.pdbx_seq_one_letter_code
_entity_poly.pdbx_strand_id
1 'polypeptide(L)'
;MTARGKRIIEVGQNPCQSRLRERKVYLAGKRSADIESSAREFCHAQMIGRLSLQGRAKLDEHRQAGHNLILVTGAPDFLIAPLAEFLGVATIFAAKPEQRDSVYTGALIPPLPYGPGKRELILAHAREMGLDLTGSYAYGDSPGDHDLLEMVGHPLVVNPIRGMARTAQRFGWPVEIWK
;
A
#
# COMPACT_ATOMS: atom_id res chain seq x y z
N MET A 1 -10.35 -26.15 45.37
CA MET A 1 -10.98 -25.37 44.27
C MET A 1 -10.59 -23.91 44.44
N THR A 2 -9.59 -23.45 43.70
CA THR A 2 -9.15 -22.05 43.68
C THR A 2 -9.00 -21.65 42.21
N ALA A 3 -9.94 -20.83 41.74
CA ALA A 3 -9.95 -20.31 40.38
C ALA A 3 -8.83 -19.28 40.23
N ARG A 4 -7.76 -19.64 39.51
CA ARG A 4 -6.79 -18.67 38.99
C ARG A 4 -7.38 -18.02 37.74
N GLY A 5 -7.71 -16.74 37.85
CA GLY A 5 -8.12 -15.91 36.72
C GLY A 5 -7.08 -15.90 35.61
N LYS A 6 -7.52 -16.20 34.39
CA LYS A 6 -6.74 -15.99 33.18
C LYS A 6 -6.67 -14.48 32.92
N ARG A 7 -5.52 -13.87 33.17
CA ARG A 7 -5.19 -12.54 32.66
C ARG A 7 -4.98 -12.68 31.14
N ILE A 8 -5.95 -12.23 30.36
CA ILE A 8 -5.76 -11.94 28.94
C ILE A 8 -4.84 -10.73 28.90
N ILE A 9 -3.60 -10.93 28.47
CA ILE A 9 -2.70 -9.84 28.12
C ILE A 9 -3.16 -9.40 26.73
N GLU A 10 -3.99 -8.36 26.66
CA GLU A 10 -4.14 -7.61 25.41
C GLU A 10 -2.77 -7.05 25.06
N VAL A 11 -2.18 -7.57 23.99
CA VAL A 11 -1.00 -6.95 23.36
C VAL A 11 -1.49 -5.61 22.83
N GLY A 12 -1.19 -4.56 23.60
CA GLY A 12 -1.59 -3.20 23.29
C GLY A 12 -1.24 -2.84 21.84
N GLN A 13 -2.26 -2.40 21.12
CA GLN A 13 -2.13 -1.65 19.88
C GLN A 13 -1.09 -0.56 20.11
N ASN A 14 0.04 -0.66 19.42
CA ASN A 14 1.14 0.28 19.52
C ASN A 14 0.62 1.68 19.12
N PRO A 15 0.46 2.65 20.04
CA PRO A 15 -0.21 3.93 19.75
C PRO A 15 0.69 4.91 18.99
N CYS A 16 1.77 4.41 18.38
CA CYS A 16 2.74 5.16 17.60
C CYS A 16 2.64 4.84 16.11
N GLN A 17 1.42 4.71 15.58
CA GLN A 17 1.21 4.98 14.17
C GLN A 17 1.24 6.51 14.02
N SER A 18 2.25 7.04 13.33
CA SER A 18 2.43 8.49 13.25
C SER A 18 1.16 9.15 12.72
N ARG A 19 0.73 10.25 13.34
CA ARG A 19 -0.46 11.05 12.97
C ARG A 19 -0.52 11.40 11.47
N LEU A 20 0.62 11.34 10.78
CA LEU A 20 0.81 11.56 9.34
C LEU A 20 0.38 10.40 8.42
N ARG A 21 0.24 9.19 8.97
CA ARG A 21 -0.27 8.03 8.23
C ARG A 21 -1.79 8.09 8.17
N GLU A 22 -2.43 8.36 9.30
CA GLU A 22 -3.88 8.46 9.42
C GLU A 22 -4.44 9.81 8.95
N ARG A 23 -3.62 10.87 8.93
CA ARG A 23 -4.00 12.21 8.45
C ARG A 23 -2.88 12.83 7.62
N LYS A 24 -3.21 13.60 6.60
CA LYS A 24 -2.24 14.36 5.80
C LYS A 24 -2.28 15.82 6.18
N VAL A 25 -1.95 16.14 7.44
CA VAL A 25 -2.07 17.51 7.98
C VAL A 25 -1.25 18.54 7.21
N TYR A 26 -0.18 18.13 6.53
CA TYR A 26 0.60 18.99 5.64
C TYR A 26 -0.15 19.42 4.38
N LEU A 27 -1.29 18.80 4.04
CA LEU A 27 -2.17 19.23 2.96
C LEU A 27 -3.23 20.22 3.43
N ALA A 28 -3.49 20.34 4.74
CA ALA A 28 -4.58 21.15 5.26
C ALA A 28 -4.47 22.61 4.77
N GLY A 29 -5.56 23.14 4.22
CA GLY A 29 -5.64 24.52 3.71
C GLY A 29 -5.03 24.73 2.32
N LYS A 30 -4.44 23.71 1.69
CA LYS A 30 -3.90 23.81 0.33
C LYS A 30 -5.00 23.57 -0.70
N ARG A 31 -5.05 24.38 -1.76
CA ARG A 31 -5.94 24.15 -2.90
C ARG A 31 -5.56 22.85 -3.60
N SER A 32 -6.55 22.03 -3.93
CA SER A 32 -6.34 20.73 -4.55
C SER A 32 -5.70 20.85 -5.92
N ALA A 33 -6.19 21.76 -6.77
CA ALA A 33 -5.66 22.00 -8.12
C ALA A 33 -4.15 22.29 -8.13
N ASP A 34 -3.66 23.14 -7.22
CA ASP A 34 -2.23 23.50 -7.15
C ASP A 34 -1.38 22.27 -6.82
N ILE A 35 -1.82 21.46 -5.86
CA ILE A 35 -1.11 20.26 -5.41
C ILE A 35 -1.16 19.14 -6.45
N GLU A 36 -2.32 18.91 -7.04
CA GLU A 36 -2.53 17.88 -8.06
C GLU A 36 -1.72 18.19 -9.33
N SER A 37 -1.65 19.47 -9.73
CA SER A 37 -0.81 19.92 -10.84
C SER A 37 0.68 19.66 -10.56
N SER A 38 1.18 20.11 -9.40
CA SER A 38 2.57 19.86 -9.01
C SER A 38 2.90 18.36 -8.87
N ALA A 39 1.94 17.55 -8.38
CA ALA A 39 2.13 16.12 -8.25
C ALA A 39 2.26 15.43 -9.62
N ARG A 40 1.47 15.84 -10.60
CA ARG A 40 1.57 15.33 -11.98
C ARG A 40 2.93 15.66 -12.59
N GLU A 41 3.37 16.91 -12.51
CA GLU A 41 4.70 17.32 -13.00
C GLU A 41 5.81 16.54 -12.29
N PHE A 42 5.75 16.43 -10.97
CA PHE A 42 6.74 15.67 -10.20
C PHE A 42 6.77 14.19 -10.60
N CYS A 43 5.61 13.58 -10.83
CA CYS A 43 5.54 12.19 -11.28
C CYS A 43 6.28 11.99 -12.60
N HIS A 44 5.98 12.81 -13.61
CA HIS A 44 6.61 12.70 -14.92
C HIS A 44 8.10 13.06 -14.89
N ALA A 45 8.48 14.12 -14.19
CA ALA A 45 9.84 14.62 -14.19
C ALA A 45 10.79 13.81 -13.29
N GLN A 46 10.28 13.18 -12.22
CA GLN A 46 11.13 12.59 -11.18
C GLN A 46 10.78 11.14 -10.82
N MET A 47 9.50 10.77 -10.75
CA MET A 47 9.14 9.42 -10.28
C MET A 47 9.35 8.37 -11.37
N ILE A 48 8.86 8.62 -12.58
CA ILE A 48 8.92 7.65 -13.68
C ILE A 48 10.36 7.24 -14.00
N GLY A 49 11.28 8.20 -14.05
CA GLY A 49 12.70 7.94 -14.32
C GLY A 49 13.40 7.12 -13.24
N ARG A 50 12.83 7.02 -12.04
CA ARG A 50 13.38 6.27 -10.89
C ARG A 50 12.69 4.92 -10.67
N LEU A 51 11.75 4.54 -11.53
CA LEU A 51 11.12 3.22 -11.45
C LEU A 51 12.16 2.13 -11.69
N SER A 52 12.18 1.16 -10.78
CA SER A 52 13.06 0.01 -10.91
C SER A 52 12.83 -0.71 -12.23
N LEU A 53 13.92 -1.11 -12.89
CA LEU A 53 13.85 -1.92 -14.11
C LEU A 53 13.27 -3.30 -13.82
N GLN A 54 13.71 -3.93 -12.71
CA GLN A 54 13.18 -5.22 -12.27
C GLN A 54 11.70 -5.14 -11.93
N GLY A 55 11.28 -4.07 -11.25
CA GLY A 55 9.86 -3.89 -10.92
C GLY A 55 8.98 -3.71 -12.16
N ARG A 56 9.45 -2.96 -13.16
CA ARG A 56 8.75 -2.83 -14.44
C ARG A 56 8.68 -4.15 -15.19
N ALA A 57 9.79 -4.88 -15.30
CA ALA A 57 9.82 -6.20 -15.93
C ALA A 57 8.84 -7.16 -15.25
N LYS A 58 8.81 -7.19 -13.90
CA LYS A 58 7.88 -8.05 -13.16
C LYS A 58 6.41 -7.69 -13.39
N LEU A 59 6.10 -6.39 -13.46
CA LEU A 59 4.76 -5.93 -13.81
C LEU A 59 4.36 -6.38 -15.22
N ASP A 60 5.29 -6.29 -16.17
CA ASP A 60 5.07 -6.69 -17.56
C ASP A 60 4.87 -8.21 -17.70
N GLU A 61 5.64 -9.01 -16.96
CA GLU A 61 5.45 -10.47 -16.86
C GLU A 61 4.03 -10.82 -16.40
N HIS A 62 3.55 -10.18 -15.32
CA HIS A 62 2.18 -10.39 -14.84
C HIS A 62 1.13 -9.95 -15.85
N ARG A 63 1.37 -8.84 -16.56
CA ARG A 63 0.46 -8.39 -17.62
C ARG A 63 0.36 -9.40 -18.74
N GLN A 64 1.49 -9.93 -19.20
CA GLN A 64 1.55 -10.93 -20.27
C GLN A 64 0.93 -12.27 -19.85
N ALA A 65 1.01 -12.61 -18.56
CA ALA A 65 0.33 -13.76 -17.98
C ALA A 65 -1.19 -13.57 -17.82
N GLY A 66 -1.74 -12.38 -18.16
CA GLY A 66 -3.17 -12.09 -18.03
C GLY A 66 -3.64 -11.88 -16.59
N HIS A 67 -2.73 -11.57 -15.66
CA HIS A 67 -3.08 -11.32 -14.28
C HIS A 67 -3.77 -9.96 -14.09
N ASN A 68 -4.66 -9.89 -13.10
CA ASN A 68 -5.20 -8.61 -12.64
C ASN A 68 -4.13 -7.82 -11.88
N LEU A 69 -3.78 -6.63 -12.40
CA LEU A 69 -2.78 -5.75 -11.79
C LEU A 69 -3.47 -4.79 -10.82
N ILE A 70 -2.99 -4.77 -9.57
CA ILE A 70 -3.56 -3.93 -8.50
C ILE A 70 -2.42 -3.19 -7.80
N LEU A 71 -2.55 -1.86 -7.67
CA LEU A 71 -1.66 -1.05 -6.84
C LEU A 71 -2.33 -0.75 -5.50
N VAL A 72 -1.69 -1.10 -4.39
CA VAL A 72 -2.19 -0.82 -3.03
C VAL A 72 -1.15 -0.08 -2.19
N THR A 73 -1.43 1.18 -1.87
CA THR A 73 -0.43 2.08 -1.30
C THR A 73 -1.03 3.11 -0.36
N GLY A 74 -0.25 3.44 0.67
CA GLY A 74 -0.54 4.54 1.57
C GLY A 74 -0.23 5.93 1.00
N ALA A 75 0.29 6.04 -0.21
CA ALA A 75 0.53 7.34 -0.84
C ALA A 75 -0.80 8.01 -1.25
N PRO A 76 -0.85 9.35 -1.29
CA PRO A 76 -2.02 10.08 -1.78
C PRO A 76 -2.38 9.70 -3.22
N ASP A 77 -3.67 9.55 -3.50
CA ASP A 77 -4.20 9.21 -4.82
C ASP A 77 -3.74 10.15 -5.94
N PHE A 78 -3.71 11.46 -5.70
CA PHE A 78 -3.24 12.44 -6.69
C PHE A 78 -1.79 12.22 -7.15
N LEU A 79 -0.94 11.60 -6.33
CA LEU A 79 0.45 11.31 -6.67
C LEU A 79 0.56 9.99 -7.44
N ILE A 80 -0.32 9.04 -7.14
CA ILE A 80 -0.28 7.68 -7.67
C ILE A 80 -1.06 7.56 -8.97
N ALA A 81 -2.12 8.34 -9.16
CA ALA A 81 -2.91 8.35 -10.39
C ALA A 81 -2.06 8.52 -11.67
N PRO A 82 -1.19 9.54 -11.81
CA PRO A 82 -0.35 9.69 -13.01
C PRO A 82 0.67 8.55 -13.16
N LEU A 83 1.16 7.99 -12.05
CA LEU A 83 2.08 6.84 -12.09
C LEU A 83 1.35 5.59 -12.59
N ALA A 84 0.14 5.33 -12.09
CA ALA A 84 -0.65 4.17 -12.47
C ALA A 84 -1.12 4.26 -13.93
N GLU A 85 -1.47 5.46 -14.40
CA GLU A 85 -1.73 5.75 -15.82
C GLU A 85 -0.51 5.39 -16.68
N PHE A 86 0.68 5.86 -16.30
CA PHE A 86 1.92 5.51 -17.00
C PHE A 86 2.20 4.01 -17.00
N LEU A 87 1.91 3.30 -15.91
CA LEU A 87 2.12 1.86 -15.78
C LEU A 87 1.00 1.02 -16.42
N GLY A 88 -0.09 1.64 -16.86
CA GLY A 88 -1.27 0.95 -17.37
C GLY A 88 -1.96 0.07 -16.31
N VAL A 89 -2.00 0.51 -15.05
CA VAL A 89 -2.68 -0.21 -13.95
C VAL A 89 -3.97 0.50 -13.58
N ALA A 90 -5.11 -0.14 -13.86
CA ALA A 90 -6.43 0.47 -13.65
C ALA A 90 -6.92 0.41 -12.18
N THR A 91 -6.62 -0.68 -11.47
CA THR A 91 -7.12 -0.88 -10.10
C THR A 91 -6.13 -0.32 -9.09
N ILE A 92 -6.54 0.74 -8.38
CA ILE A 92 -5.70 1.46 -7.43
C ILE A 92 -6.43 1.64 -6.10
N PHE A 93 -5.77 1.21 -5.03
CA PHE A 93 -6.14 1.47 -3.65
C PHE A 93 -5.11 2.41 -3.02
N ALA A 94 -5.33 3.72 -3.20
CA ALA A 94 -4.49 4.79 -2.67
C ALA A 94 -5.22 5.59 -1.58
N ALA A 95 -4.47 6.29 -0.73
CA ALA A 95 -5.06 7.10 0.34
C ALA A 95 -5.75 8.32 -0.29
N LYS A 96 -7.03 8.54 0.02
CA LYS A 96 -7.82 9.64 -0.56
C LYS A 96 -7.90 10.81 0.42
N PRO A 97 -7.19 11.92 0.19
CA PRO A 97 -7.29 13.09 1.07
C PRO A 97 -8.65 13.76 0.90
N GLU A 98 -9.30 14.09 2.01
CA GLU A 98 -10.59 14.76 2.00
C GLU A 98 -10.45 16.19 1.48
N GLN A 99 -11.39 16.59 0.60
CA GLN A 99 -11.51 17.93 0.06
C GLN A 99 -12.83 18.57 0.49
N ARG A 100 -12.79 19.87 0.79
CA ARG A 100 -13.97 20.72 0.98
C ARG A 100 -13.71 22.04 0.26
N ASP A 101 -14.65 22.47 -0.58
CA ASP A 101 -14.54 23.71 -1.35
C ASP A 101 -13.21 23.84 -2.12
N SER A 102 -12.79 22.74 -2.77
CA SER A 102 -11.52 22.62 -3.51
C SER A 102 -10.24 22.82 -2.67
N VAL A 103 -10.35 22.66 -1.35
CA VAL A 103 -9.24 22.73 -0.40
C VAL A 103 -9.13 21.43 0.37
N TYR A 104 -7.91 20.92 0.50
CA TYR A 104 -7.68 19.74 1.33
C TYR A 104 -7.88 20.07 2.81
N THR A 105 -8.62 19.21 3.52
CA THR A 105 -8.87 19.37 4.96
C THR A 105 -7.72 18.80 5.81
N GLY A 106 -6.87 17.98 5.18
CA GLY A 106 -5.84 17.19 5.84
C GLY A 106 -6.34 15.88 6.47
N ALA A 107 -7.64 15.61 6.43
CA ALA A 107 -8.18 14.29 6.73
C ALA A 107 -8.04 13.33 5.55
N LEU A 108 -8.22 12.04 5.80
CA LEU A 108 -8.29 11.00 4.78
C LEU A 108 -9.69 10.37 4.81
N ILE A 109 -10.20 10.01 3.64
CA ILE A 109 -11.47 9.31 3.47
C ILE A 109 -11.21 7.79 3.64
N PRO A 110 -11.86 7.10 4.59
CA PRO A 110 -11.78 5.65 4.72
C PRO A 110 -12.41 4.90 3.53
N PRO A 111 -12.04 3.63 3.29
CA PRO A 111 -11.03 2.84 4.00
C PRO A 111 -9.59 3.29 3.71
N LEU A 112 -8.70 3.14 4.69
CA LEU A 112 -7.31 3.60 4.58
C LEU A 112 -6.37 2.46 4.14
N PRO A 113 -5.56 2.62 3.08
CA PRO A 113 -4.63 1.59 2.59
C PRO A 113 -3.31 1.54 3.40
N TYR A 114 -3.41 1.41 4.72
CA TYR A 114 -2.25 1.25 5.62
C TYR A 114 -2.42 0.03 6.51
N GLY A 115 -1.34 -0.76 6.66
CA GLY A 115 -1.33 -1.91 7.56
C GLY A 115 -2.53 -2.83 7.30
N PRO A 116 -3.35 -3.16 8.31
CA PRO A 116 -4.52 -4.02 8.16
C PRO A 116 -5.53 -3.53 7.10
N GLY A 117 -5.64 -2.22 6.88
CA GLY A 117 -6.57 -1.67 5.90
C GLY A 117 -6.22 -2.02 4.46
N LYS A 118 -4.94 -2.29 4.14
CA LYS A 118 -4.55 -2.87 2.84
C LYS A 118 -5.17 -4.25 2.65
N ARG A 119 -5.14 -5.06 3.71
CA ARG A 119 -5.72 -6.40 3.71
C ARG A 119 -7.22 -6.35 3.49
N GLU A 120 -7.93 -5.49 4.21
CA GLU A 120 -9.37 -5.33 4.07
C GLU A 120 -9.79 -4.93 2.66
N LEU A 121 -9.09 -3.96 2.07
CA LEU A 121 -9.31 -3.49 0.69
C LEU A 121 -9.15 -4.62 -0.33
N ILE A 122 -8.07 -5.39 -0.23
CA ILE A 122 -7.79 -6.50 -1.15
C ILE A 122 -8.78 -7.65 -0.95
N LEU A 123 -9.15 -7.99 0.29
CA LEU A 123 -10.15 -9.01 0.55
C LEU A 123 -11.53 -8.63 0.01
N ALA A 124 -11.94 -7.38 0.17
CA ALA A 124 -13.20 -6.89 -0.38
C ALA A 124 -13.21 -7.00 -1.90
N HIS A 125 -12.15 -6.52 -2.55
CA HIS A 125 -12.03 -6.58 -4.01
C HIS A 125 -11.92 -8.01 -4.55
N ALA A 126 -11.17 -8.88 -3.89
CA ALA A 126 -11.06 -10.28 -4.27
C ALA A 126 -12.41 -11.00 -4.22
N ARG A 127 -13.25 -10.70 -3.23
CA ARG A 127 -14.62 -11.25 -3.13
C ARG A 127 -15.51 -10.74 -4.26
N GLU A 128 -15.44 -9.45 -4.56
CA GLU A 128 -16.23 -8.81 -5.62
C GLU A 128 -15.88 -9.38 -7.01
N MET A 129 -14.59 -9.58 -7.28
CA MET A 129 -14.08 -10.01 -8.57
C MET A 129 -13.86 -11.52 -8.69
N GLY A 130 -14.09 -12.29 -7.61
CA GLY A 130 -13.84 -13.73 -7.57
C GLY A 130 -12.36 -14.12 -7.71
N LEU A 131 -11.45 -13.34 -7.14
CA LEU A 131 -10.00 -13.58 -7.24
C LEU A 131 -9.54 -14.65 -6.25
N ASP A 132 -8.72 -15.59 -6.73
CA ASP A 132 -8.01 -16.54 -5.88
C ASP A 132 -6.70 -15.93 -5.34
N LEU A 133 -6.71 -15.57 -4.06
CA LEU A 133 -5.52 -15.02 -3.40
C LEU A 133 -4.44 -16.09 -3.18
N THR A 134 -4.78 -17.37 -3.10
CA THR A 134 -3.80 -18.44 -2.89
C THR A 134 -2.93 -18.68 -4.12
N GLY A 135 -3.42 -18.37 -5.32
CA GLY A 135 -2.63 -18.29 -6.56
C GLY A 135 -2.08 -16.90 -6.89
N SER A 136 -2.31 -15.90 -6.02
CA SER A 136 -1.92 -14.52 -6.29
C SER A 136 -0.50 -14.17 -5.80
N TYR A 137 0.00 -13.04 -6.28
CA TYR A 137 1.32 -12.50 -5.98
C TYR A 137 1.17 -11.17 -5.25
N ALA A 138 2.06 -10.90 -4.29
CA ALA A 138 2.13 -9.59 -3.65
C ALA A 138 3.58 -9.19 -3.39
N TYR A 139 3.83 -7.89 -3.52
CA TYR A 139 5.15 -7.27 -3.40
C TYR A 139 5.09 -6.18 -2.34
N GLY A 140 6.02 -6.20 -1.39
CA GLY A 140 6.06 -5.20 -0.31
C GLY A 140 7.45 -5.02 0.27
N ASP A 141 7.74 -3.83 0.77
CA ASP A 141 9.05 -3.46 1.31
C ASP A 141 9.00 -3.18 2.81
N SER A 142 7.80 -2.90 3.35
CA SER A 142 7.63 -2.34 4.68
C SER A 142 6.82 -3.25 5.61
N PRO A 143 6.93 -3.07 6.93
CA PRO A 143 6.06 -3.79 7.88
C PRO A 143 4.56 -3.56 7.66
N GLY A 144 4.17 -2.45 7.00
CA GLY A 144 2.78 -2.18 6.68
C GLY A 144 2.21 -3.06 5.57
N ASP A 145 3.05 -3.87 4.92
CA ASP A 145 2.68 -4.81 3.87
C ASP A 145 2.57 -6.25 4.40
N HIS A 146 2.89 -6.48 5.68
CA HIS A 146 2.89 -7.81 6.29
C HIS A 146 1.56 -8.55 6.10
N ASP A 147 0.45 -7.92 6.49
CA ASP A 147 -0.88 -8.54 6.40
C ASP A 147 -1.30 -8.80 4.95
N LEU A 148 -0.78 -8.04 3.99
CA LEU A 148 -1.03 -8.26 2.57
C LEU A 148 -0.24 -9.46 2.05
N LEU A 149 1.04 -9.53 2.39
CA LEU A 149 1.93 -10.61 1.96
C LEU A 149 1.51 -11.95 2.56
N GLU A 150 1.02 -11.97 3.80
CA GLU A 150 0.56 -13.20 4.46
C GLU A 150 -0.68 -13.82 3.78
N MET A 151 -1.48 -13.03 3.05
CA MET A 151 -2.72 -13.51 2.44
C MET A 151 -2.54 -14.22 1.10
N VAL A 152 -1.39 -14.05 0.44
CA VAL A 152 -1.18 -14.57 -0.92
C VAL A 152 -0.30 -15.82 -0.93
N GLY A 153 -0.41 -16.66 -1.96
CA GLY A 153 0.47 -17.82 -2.08
C GLY A 153 1.89 -17.50 -2.54
N HIS A 154 2.09 -16.34 -3.20
CA HIS A 154 3.39 -15.93 -3.72
C HIS A 154 3.83 -14.56 -3.20
N PRO A 155 4.15 -14.43 -1.90
CA PRO A 155 4.67 -13.19 -1.35
C PRO A 155 6.13 -12.98 -1.76
N LEU A 156 6.49 -11.74 -2.07
CA LEU A 156 7.88 -11.32 -2.25
C LEU A 156 8.16 -10.03 -1.48
N VAL A 157 9.20 -10.06 -0.65
CA VAL A 157 9.70 -8.86 -0.02
C VAL A 157 10.76 -8.21 -0.91
N VAL A 158 10.55 -6.95 -1.29
CA VAL A 158 11.44 -6.22 -2.20
C VAL A 158 12.06 -5.04 -1.46
N ASN A 159 13.38 -4.85 -1.57
CA ASN A 159 14.09 -3.70 -0.99
C ASN A 159 13.70 -3.42 0.49
N PRO A 160 13.77 -4.43 1.38
CA PRO A 160 13.14 -4.36 2.70
C PRO A 160 13.64 -3.19 3.54
N ILE A 161 12.69 -2.47 4.14
CA ILE A 161 12.96 -1.40 5.10
C ILE A 161 12.49 -1.77 6.51
N ARG A 162 12.99 -1.06 7.53
CA ARG A 162 12.47 -1.08 8.91
C ARG A 162 12.22 -2.49 9.50
N GLY A 163 13.18 -3.40 9.32
CA GLY A 163 13.11 -4.76 9.88
C GLY A 163 12.31 -5.76 9.05
N MET A 164 11.76 -5.36 7.89
CA MET A 164 11.01 -6.27 7.01
C MET A 164 11.83 -7.49 6.56
N ALA A 165 13.15 -7.36 6.44
CA ALA A 165 14.04 -8.50 6.16
C ALA A 165 13.97 -9.59 7.26
N ARG A 166 13.90 -9.20 8.54
CA ARG A 166 13.73 -10.15 9.65
C ARG A 166 12.34 -10.79 9.63
N THR A 167 11.31 -10.02 9.28
CA THR A 167 9.96 -10.55 9.09
C THR A 167 9.97 -11.59 7.97
N ALA A 168 10.54 -11.27 6.81
CA ALA A 168 10.64 -12.19 5.68
C ALA A 168 11.32 -13.51 6.11
N GLN A 169 12.45 -13.42 6.80
CA GLN A 169 13.15 -14.59 7.33
C GLN A 169 12.27 -15.43 8.28
N ARG A 170 11.51 -14.79 9.17
CA ARG A 170 10.64 -15.49 10.14
C ARG A 170 9.51 -16.26 9.44
N PHE A 171 8.97 -15.72 8.36
CA PHE A 171 7.85 -16.30 7.61
C PHE A 171 8.30 -17.11 6.38
N GLY A 172 9.60 -17.23 6.14
CA GLY A 172 10.15 -17.93 4.97
C GLY A 172 9.85 -17.26 3.64
N TRP A 173 9.57 -15.94 3.63
CA TRP A 173 9.29 -15.20 2.40
C TRP A 173 10.60 -14.90 1.66
N PRO A 174 10.62 -15.03 0.32
CA PRO A 174 11.76 -14.63 -0.48
C PRO A 174 11.99 -13.13 -0.36
N VAL A 175 13.26 -12.73 -0.53
CA VAL A 175 13.70 -11.34 -0.52
C VAL A 175 14.49 -11.05 -1.78
N GLU A 176 14.15 -9.96 -2.46
CA GLU A 176 14.89 -9.46 -3.61
C GLU A 176 15.32 -8.00 -3.44
N ILE A 177 16.45 -7.65 -4.04
CA ILE A 177 16.94 -6.27 -4.14
C ILE A 177 16.82 -5.81 -5.58
N TRP A 178 15.96 -4.83 -5.81
CA TRP A 178 15.69 -4.23 -7.11
C TRP A 178 16.35 -2.84 -7.17
N LYS A 179 16.99 -2.54 -8.30
CA LYS A 179 17.72 -1.28 -8.51
C LYS A 179 16.86 -0.29 -9.29
#